data_AF-A0A673MVM5-F1
#
_entry.id   AF-A0A673MVM5-F1
#
_cell.length_a   1.000
_cell.length_b   1.000
_cell.length_c   1.000
_cell.angle_alpha   90.00
_cell.angle_beta   90.00
_cell.angle_gamma   90.00
#
_symmetry.space_group_name_H-M   'P 1'
#
loop_
_entity.id
_entity.type
_entity.pdbx_description
1 polymer ?
#
loop_
_entity_poly.entity_id
_entity_poly.type
_entity_poly.pdbx_seq_one_letter_code
_entity_poly.pdbx_strand_id
1 'polypeptide(L)'
;MSERQGLRADSTHFTLDGAPFRILGGSIHYFRVPRAYWRDRLLKLKACGLNTLTTYVPWNLHEPERGVYLFQEELDLEAYIRLAGELGLRSFSFCHVCVLLLFWPLNIVPSASLLDYDAPLTESGDYTTKYQLLRNLLSTYSNEPISEPPDVQSRRAYEPLAVTHYISLWESLQCAETLFRADDPVNMESLPANHNNGQSYGYTLYQTDIYSGGDLNSRNHVRDRALVFIDRELIGVLDNRTQKVKIPHSKSERTLSLLVENCGRVNYGPALDNQHKGLVGDITLDNVPLKKFTMHCLDMKTSFINRLQSQKWTSVGTKPTYPAFFRGSLVVDQPTDTFLKLPNWSKGVVFVNGQNLGRHWSVGPQKALYLPGPWLRSGDNEIVVFEELKAAETIHFAENLEYGKTVDVSTQLFCTLI
;
A
#
# COMPACT_ATOMS: atom_id res chain seq x y z
N MET A 1 17.64 42.04 16.40
CA MET A 1 17.61 41.02 15.33
C MET A 1 16.73 41.59 14.24
N SER A 2 17.23 41.82 13.03
CA SER A 2 16.38 42.28 11.92
C SER A 2 15.34 41.20 11.64
N GLU A 3 14.06 41.56 11.53
CA GLU A 3 13.04 40.66 10.98
C GLU A 3 13.53 40.11 9.65
N ARG A 4 13.75 38.79 9.57
CA ARG A 4 14.02 38.14 8.28
C ARG A 4 12.77 38.30 7.42
N GLN A 5 12.94 38.83 6.22
CA GLN A 5 11.82 38.99 5.30
C GLN A 5 11.58 37.65 4.61
N GLY A 6 10.36 37.09 4.77
CA GLY A 6 9.96 35.86 4.11
C GLY A 6 9.91 35.97 2.58
N LEU A 7 9.54 34.88 1.91
CA LEU A 7 9.39 34.84 0.46
C LEU A 7 8.29 35.82 -0.01
N ARG A 8 8.58 36.62 -1.03
CA ARG A 8 7.61 37.53 -1.68
C ARG A 8 7.43 37.20 -3.15
N ALA A 9 6.23 37.47 -3.65
CA ALA A 9 5.79 37.26 -5.04
C ALA A 9 5.17 38.55 -5.63
N ASP A 10 5.61 39.72 -5.14
CA ASP A 10 5.12 41.05 -5.51
C ASP A 10 5.84 41.63 -6.74
N SER A 11 6.71 40.86 -7.39
CA SER A 11 7.49 41.27 -8.56
C SER A 11 7.52 40.16 -9.64
N THR A 12 8.23 40.40 -10.74
CA THR A 12 8.41 39.42 -11.83
C THR A 12 9.25 38.20 -11.44
N HIS A 13 9.87 38.24 -10.26
CA HIS A 13 10.68 37.16 -9.70
C HIS A 13 10.41 37.05 -8.19
N PHE A 14 10.62 35.86 -7.62
CA PHE A 14 10.53 35.71 -6.18
C PHE A 14 11.70 36.41 -5.50
N THR A 15 11.45 36.97 -4.32
CA THR A 15 12.50 37.49 -3.44
C THR A 15 12.45 36.81 -2.08
N LEU A 16 13.60 36.50 -1.50
CA LEU A 16 13.74 35.93 -0.17
C LEU A 16 14.79 36.75 0.59
N ASP A 17 14.45 37.21 1.80
CA ASP A 17 15.29 38.12 2.57
C ASP A 17 15.74 39.37 1.77
N GLY A 18 14.87 39.85 0.87
CA GLY A 18 15.13 41.01 0.02
C GLY A 18 16.01 40.75 -1.22
N ALA A 19 16.50 39.53 -1.42
CA ALA A 19 17.32 39.15 -2.57
C ALA A 19 16.52 38.32 -3.59
N PRO A 20 16.81 38.41 -4.91
CA PRO A 20 16.22 37.53 -5.91
C PRO A 20 16.43 36.05 -5.56
N PHE A 21 15.36 35.27 -5.61
CA PHE A 21 15.35 33.86 -5.24
C PHE A 21 14.71 33.03 -6.35
N ARG A 22 15.37 31.93 -6.74
CA ARG A 22 14.83 30.95 -7.68
C ARG A 22 14.49 29.67 -6.92
N ILE A 23 13.23 29.28 -6.95
CA ILE A 23 12.76 28.03 -6.34
C ILE A 23 13.17 26.87 -7.25
N LEU A 24 13.98 25.95 -6.72
CA LEU A 24 14.32 24.68 -7.34
C LEU A 24 13.77 23.58 -6.45
N GLY A 25 12.54 23.16 -6.77
CA GLY A 25 11.72 22.25 -5.97
C GLY A 25 11.96 20.78 -6.28
N GLY A 26 11.94 19.92 -5.26
CA GLY A 26 11.87 18.47 -5.40
C GLY A 26 10.89 17.84 -4.42
N SER A 27 10.10 16.88 -4.89
CA SER A 27 9.07 16.25 -4.08
C SER A 27 9.58 14.99 -3.37
N ILE A 28 9.55 15.00 -2.04
CA ILE A 28 9.78 13.82 -1.20
C ILE A 28 8.69 13.77 -0.12
N HIS A 29 7.97 12.66 -0.08
CA HIS A 29 6.84 12.43 0.82
C HIS A 29 7.28 11.62 2.04
N TYR A 30 7.21 12.23 3.23
CA TYR A 30 7.66 11.60 4.48
C TYR A 30 6.92 10.29 4.78
N PHE A 31 5.63 10.21 4.45
CA PHE A 31 4.80 9.02 4.62
C PHE A 31 5.08 7.89 3.60
N ARG A 32 6.09 8.06 2.73
CA ARG A 32 6.55 7.07 1.75
C ARG A 32 8.01 6.65 1.95
N VAL A 33 8.71 7.29 2.87
CA VAL A 33 10.11 7.02 3.17
C VAL A 33 10.18 6.74 4.67
N PRO A 34 10.74 5.59 5.12
CA PRO A 34 10.90 5.34 6.54
C PRO A 34 11.62 6.51 7.23
N ARG A 35 11.18 6.89 8.43
CA ARG A 35 11.70 8.05 9.18
C ARG A 35 13.21 8.04 9.31
N ALA A 36 13.78 6.86 9.55
CA ALA A 36 15.22 6.65 9.65
C ALA A 36 16.00 7.11 8.39
N TYR A 37 15.34 7.17 7.24
CA TYR A 37 15.92 7.52 5.94
C TYR A 37 15.59 8.94 5.47
N TRP A 38 14.74 9.71 6.16
CA TRP A 38 14.43 11.09 5.78
C TRP A 38 15.68 11.93 5.58
N ARG A 39 16.65 11.86 6.51
CA ARG A 39 17.88 12.64 6.43
C ARG A 39 18.68 12.30 5.17
N ASP A 40 18.82 11.01 4.86
CA ASP A 40 19.52 10.57 3.66
C ASP A 40 18.84 11.12 2.40
N ARG A 41 17.52 10.93 2.25
CA ARG A 41 16.82 11.37 1.05
C ARG A 41 16.86 12.90 0.88
N LEU A 42 16.79 13.66 1.98
CA LEU A 42 16.89 15.12 1.95
C LEU A 42 18.32 15.62 1.63
N LEU A 43 19.36 14.93 2.14
CA LEU A 43 20.73 15.23 1.75
C LEU A 43 20.95 14.97 0.26
N LYS A 44 20.38 13.89 -0.29
CA LYS A 44 20.40 13.59 -1.72
C LYS A 44 19.66 14.64 -2.54
N LEU A 45 18.50 15.12 -2.08
CA LEU A 45 17.78 16.23 -2.72
C LEU A 45 18.65 17.48 -2.80
N LYS A 46 19.27 17.86 -1.68
CA LYS A 46 20.18 19.02 -1.63
C LYS A 46 21.40 18.83 -2.53
N ALA A 47 22.03 17.66 -2.48
CA ALA A 47 23.18 17.31 -3.33
C ALA A 47 22.80 17.19 -4.81
N CYS A 48 21.52 17.10 -5.17
CA CYS A 48 21.10 17.23 -6.57
C CYS A 48 21.19 18.69 -7.08
N GLY A 49 21.29 19.67 -6.17
CA GLY A 49 21.26 21.11 -6.50
C GLY A 49 19.87 21.74 -6.26
N LEU A 50 18.95 21.01 -5.64
CA LEU A 50 17.63 21.52 -5.26
C LEU A 50 17.73 22.28 -3.93
N ASN A 51 16.96 23.36 -3.81
CA ASN A 51 16.98 24.23 -2.63
C ASN A 51 15.66 24.22 -1.85
N THR A 52 14.64 23.56 -2.40
CA THR A 52 13.28 23.57 -1.86
C THR A 52 12.70 22.16 -1.86
N LEU A 53 12.27 21.69 -0.69
CA LEU A 53 11.49 20.47 -0.51
C LEU A 53 10.01 20.77 -0.72
N THR A 54 9.34 19.94 -1.53
CA THR A 54 7.88 19.90 -1.64
C THR A 54 7.34 18.60 -1.05
N THR A 55 6.24 18.67 -0.29
CA THR A 55 5.60 17.48 0.27
C THR A 55 4.10 17.65 0.46
N TYR A 56 3.35 16.55 0.31
CA TYR A 56 1.91 16.50 0.62
C TYR A 56 1.68 16.12 2.09
N VAL A 57 0.52 16.45 2.62
CA VAL A 57 0.07 16.05 3.97
C VAL A 57 -1.15 15.10 3.86
N PRO A 58 -0.97 13.77 3.96
CA PRO A 58 -2.05 12.78 3.90
C PRO A 58 -3.01 12.87 5.08
N TRP A 59 -4.12 13.59 4.89
CA TRP A 59 -5.18 13.70 5.91
C TRP A 59 -5.64 12.32 6.41
N ASN A 60 -5.83 11.35 5.51
CA ASN A 60 -6.27 10.00 5.85
C ASN A 60 -5.29 9.23 6.76
N LEU A 61 -4.01 9.59 6.79
CA LEU A 61 -3.03 9.00 7.72
C LEU A 61 -2.99 9.78 9.04
N HIS A 62 -3.20 11.09 9.00
CA HIS A 62 -3.23 11.94 10.18
C HIS A 62 -4.53 11.86 10.96
N GLU A 63 -5.66 11.56 10.33
CA GLU A 63 -6.96 11.36 10.97
C GLU A 63 -7.59 10.05 10.43
N PRO A 64 -7.02 8.88 10.79
CA PRO A 64 -7.50 7.59 10.27
C PRO A 64 -8.89 7.23 10.81
N GLU A 65 -9.26 7.78 11.97
CA GLU A 65 -10.59 7.73 12.57
C GLU A 65 -10.98 9.17 12.96
N ARG A 66 -12.26 9.53 12.82
CA ARG A 66 -12.73 10.89 13.08
C ARG A 66 -12.36 11.33 14.49
N GLY A 67 -11.66 12.46 14.61
CA GLY A 67 -11.21 13.03 15.87
C GLY A 67 -9.97 12.38 16.48
N VAL A 68 -9.38 11.36 15.84
CA VAL A 68 -8.13 10.72 16.28
C VAL A 68 -6.98 11.23 15.42
N TYR A 69 -6.14 12.11 15.97
CA TYR A 69 -5.05 12.75 15.24
C TYR A 69 -3.68 12.13 15.53
N LEU A 70 -2.93 11.74 14.48
CA LEU A 70 -1.62 11.10 14.58
C LEU A 70 -0.53 11.97 13.94
N PHE A 71 0.43 12.46 14.73
CA PHE A 71 1.58 13.27 14.27
C PHE A 71 2.90 12.80 14.91
N GLN A 72 3.04 11.49 15.12
CA GLN A 72 4.19 10.87 15.77
C GLN A 72 4.85 9.86 14.83
N GLU A 73 6.09 9.46 15.15
CA GLU A 73 6.84 8.43 14.43
C GLU A 73 6.94 8.73 12.91
N GLU A 74 6.46 7.82 12.06
CA GLU A 74 6.44 7.95 10.59
C GLU A 74 5.52 9.08 10.08
N LEU A 75 4.64 9.61 10.93
CA LEU A 75 3.70 10.69 10.61
C LEU A 75 4.06 12.03 11.27
N ASP A 76 5.23 12.14 11.89
CA ASP A 76 5.68 13.39 12.52
C ASP A 76 6.21 14.39 11.47
N LEU A 77 5.25 15.13 10.90
CA LEU A 77 5.44 16.18 9.90
C LEU A 77 6.33 17.32 10.44
N GLU A 78 6.22 17.64 11.72
CA GLU A 78 6.99 18.73 12.32
C GLU A 78 8.48 18.40 12.30
N ALA A 79 8.88 17.21 12.76
CA ALA A 79 10.28 16.79 12.70
C ALA A 79 10.79 16.70 11.27
N TYR A 80 9.97 16.27 10.31
CA TYR A 80 10.36 16.23 8.90
C TYR A 80 10.67 17.62 8.33
N ILE A 81 9.80 18.61 8.58
CA ILE A 81 9.99 20.00 8.15
C ILE A 81 11.20 20.62 8.87
N ARG A 82 11.33 20.38 10.18
CA ARG A 82 12.47 20.87 10.97
C ARG A 82 13.80 20.33 10.44
N LEU A 83 13.86 19.03 10.14
CA LEU A 83 15.03 18.40 9.54
C LEU A 83 15.37 19.02 8.17
N ALA A 84 14.39 19.30 7.32
CA ALA A 84 14.64 20.00 6.06
C ALA A 84 15.27 21.39 6.30
N GLY A 85 14.75 22.14 7.28
CA GLY A 85 15.30 23.43 7.70
C GLY A 85 16.73 23.34 8.24
N GLU A 86 17.04 22.34 9.08
CA GLU A 86 18.39 22.07 9.60
C GLU A 86 19.39 21.75 8.48
N LEU A 87 18.95 21.07 7.42
CA LEU A 87 19.75 20.78 6.24
C LEU A 87 19.88 21.98 5.28
N GLY A 88 19.23 23.11 5.59
CA GLY A 88 19.28 24.33 4.78
C GLY A 88 18.34 24.31 3.58
N LEU A 89 17.38 23.39 3.53
CA LEU A 89 16.31 23.40 2.52
C LEU A 89 15.19 24.34 2.95
N ARG A 90 14.55 25.00 1.98
CA ARG A 90 13.24 25.61 2.17
C ARG A 90 12.17 24.53 2.04
N SER A 91 10.99 24.71 2.63
CA SER A 91 9.91 23.72 2.58
C SER A 91 8.60 24.33 2.15
N PHE A 92 7.92 23.69 1.20
CA PHE A 92 6.52 23.94 0.86
C PHE A 92 5.70 22.70 1.15
N SER A 93 4.64 22.88 1.93
CA SER A 93 3.70 21.82 2.28
C SER A 93 2.36 22.07 1.60
N PHE A 94 1.85 21.05 0.91
CA PHE A 94 0.52 21.09 0.32
C PHE A 94 -0.47 20.36 1.25
N CYS A 95 -1.34 21.14 1.90
CA CYS A 95 -2.36 20.63 2.84
C CYS A 95 -3.57 19.99 2.15
N HIS A 96 -3.60 19.95 0.81
CA HIS A 96 -4.64 19.25 0.05
C HIS A 96 -4.02 18.03 -0.64
N VAL A 97 -4.47 16.83 -0.24
CA VAL A 97 -4.25 15.62 -1.03
C VAL A 97 -5.45 15.41 -1.94
N CYS A 98 -5.24 15.68 -3.22
CA CYS A 98 -6.01 15.06 -4.30
C CYS A 98 -5.17 14.95 -5.58
N VAL A 99 -3.86 14.67 -5.49
CA VAL A 99 -3.08 14.41 -6.71
C VAL A 99 -1.92 13.43 -6.44
N LEU A 100 -2.12 12.18 -6.84
CA LEU A 100 -1.04 11.28 -7.22
C LEU A 100 -1.31 10.88 -8.65
N LEU A 101 -0.59 11.52 -9.57
CA LEU A 101 -0.73 11.34 -11.02
C LEU A 101 -0.17 9.98 -11.42
N LEU A 102 -1.04 9.09 -11.86
CA LEU A 102 -0.69 8.09 -12.87
C LEU A 102 -1.78 8.13 -13.92
N PHE A 103 -1.47 8.73 -15.07
CA PHE A 103 -2.32 8.66 -16.25
C PHE A 103 -2.20 7.26 -16.86
N TRP A 104 -3.27 6.46 -16.77
CA TRP A 104 -3.50 5.34 -17.68
C TRP A 104 -4.94 5.45 -18.19
N PRO A 105 -5.25 5.19 -19.47
CA PRO A 105 -6.59 5.39 -19.98
C PRO A 105 -7.61 4.50 -19.26
N LEU A 106 -8.65 5.15 -18.73
CA LEU A 106 -10.06 4.71 -18.61
C LEU A 106 -10.37 3.33 -18.03
N ASN A 107 -9.42 2.65 -17.41
CA ASN A 107 -9.65 1.46 -16.60
C ASN A 107 -9.12 1.73 -15.20
N ILE A 108 -9.97 1.54 -14.18
CA ILE A 108 -9.56 1.60 -12.77
C ILE A 108 -8.58 0.44 -12.55
N VAL A 109 -7.28 0.74 -12.55
CA VAL A 109 -6.21 -0.22 -12.23
C VAL A 109 -5.68 0.14 -10.85
N PRO A 110 -5.67 -0.78 -9.89
CA PRO A 110 -5.01 -0.57 -8.60
C PRO A 110 -3.55 -0.19 -8.82
N SER A 111 -3.08 0.87 -8.15
CA SER A 111 -1.65 1.20 -8.18
C SER A 111 -0.84 0.07 -7.53
N ALA A 112 0.29 -0.27 -8.14
CA ALA A 112 1.24 -1.19 -7.53
C ALA A 112 1.76 -0.63 -6.19
N SER A 113 2.25 -1.51 -5.31
CA SER A 113 2.92 -1.10 -4.07
C SER A 113 4.24 -0.35 -4.36
N LEU A 114 4.83 -0.59 -5.54
CA LEU A 114 6.03 0.08 -6.06
C LEU A 114 5.79 1.57 -6.33
N LEU A 115 6.61 2.41 -5.71
CA LEU A 115 6.57 3.88 -5.88
C LEU A 115 7.88 4.46 -6.45
N ASP A 116 8.65 3.66 -7.18
CA ASP A 116 9.91 4.08 -7.81
C ASP A 116 9.74 5.29 -8.76
N TYR A 117 8.58 5.38 -9.43
CA TYR A 117 8.16 6.52 -10.26
C TYR A 117 9.13 6.86 -11.42
N ASP A 118 10.12 5.99 -11.71
CA ASP A 118 11.30 6.34 -12.52
C ASP A 118 11.93 7.66 -12.03
N ALA A 119 11.94 7.87 -10.70
CA ALA A 119 12.41 9.11 -10.10
C ALA A 119 13.95 9.23 -10.18
N PRO A 120 14.50 10.44 -9.98
CA PRO A 120 15.95 10.60 -9.86
C PRO A 120 16.55 9.70 -8.77
N LEU A 121 15.81 9.46 -7.69
CA LEU A 121 16.15 8.46 -6.68
C LEU A 121 15.23 7.26 -6.84
N THR A 122 15.77 6.04 -6.77
CA THR A 122 14.95 4.82 -6.78
C THR A 122 14.09 4.68 -5.53
N GLU A 123 13.20 3.69 -5.48
CA GLU A 123 12.43 3.34 -4.27
C GLU A 123 13.33 3.15 -3.02
N SER A 124 14.50 2.52 -3.19
CA SER A 124 15.49 2.34 -2.11
C SER A 124 16.40 3.56 -1.91
N GLY A 125 16.21 4.64 -2.67
CA GLY A 125 16.96 5.89 -2.56
C GLY A 125 18.31 5.90 -3.27
N ASP A 126 18.53 5.03 -4.26
CA ASP A 126 19.77 5.01 -5.05
C ASP A 126 19.77 6.08 -6.13
N TYR A 127 20.96 6.50 -6.56
CA TYR A 127 21.11 7.40 -7.68
C TYR A 127 20.83 6.71 -9.01
N THR A 128 20.02 7.35 -9.85
CA THR A 128 19.83 6.93 -11.24
C THR A 128 20.64 7.80 -12.20
N THR A 129 20.71 7.41 -13.47
CA THR A 129 21.24 8.26 -14.54
C THR A 129 20.54 9.61 -14.59
N LYS A 130 19.22 9.65 -14.30
CA LYS A 130 18.42 10.89 -14.26
C LYS A 130 18.91 11.83 -13.17
N TYR A 131 19.27 11.31 -11.99
CA TYR A 131 19.87 12.12 -10.93
C TYR A 131 21.20 12.73 -11.35
N GLN A 132 22.08 11.96 -11.97
CA GLN A 132 23.38 12.46 -12.42
C GLN A 132 23.23 13.58 -13.46
N LEU A 133 22.33 13.41 -14.43
CA LEU A 133 22.03 14.42 -15.45
C LEU A 133 21.41 15.68 -14.85
N LEU A 134 20.46 15.54 -13.93
CA LEU A 134 19.85 16.67 -13.23
C LEU A 134 20.87 17.42 -12.38
N ARG A 135 21.72 16.71 -11.63
CA ARG A 135 22.80 17.32 -10.85
C ARG A 135 23.76 18.11 -11.74
N ASN A 136 24.16 17.56 -12.89
CA ASN A 136 25.02 18.24 -13.85
C ASN A 136 24.35 19.48 -14.44
N LEU A 137 23.04 19.44 -14.70
CA LEU A 137 22.30 20.61 -15.18
C LEU A 137 22.18 21.68 -14.10
N LEU A 138 21.75 21.30 -12.89
CA LEU A 138 21.50 22.22 -11.79
C LEU A 138 22.78 22.86 -11.25
N SER A 139 23.94 22.19 -11.39
CA SER A 139 25.24 22.78 -11.05
C SER A 139 25.56 24.02 -11.87
N THR A 140 25.09 24.10 -13.12
CA THR A 140 25.29 25.29 -13.97
C THR A 140 24.50 26.51 -13.52
N TYR A 141 23.46 26.32 -12.71
CA TYR A 141 22.61 27.38 -12.16
C TYR A 141 22.99 27.78 -10.73
N SER A 142 23.92 27.07 -10.11
CA SER A 142 24.37 27.33 -8.74
C SER A 142 25.58 28.26 -8.75
N ASN A 143 25.51 29.35 -7.98
CA ASN A 143 26.66 30.23 -7.76
C ASN A 143 27.67 29.63 -6.75
N GLU A 144 27.28 28.58 -6.03
CA GLU A 144 28.11 27.85 -5.07
C GLU A 144 28.29 26.40 -5.52
N PRO A 145 29.43 25.76 -5.18
CA PRO A 145 29.62 24.33 -5.40
C PRO A 145 28.52 23.54 -4.69
N ILE A 146 27.81 22.69 -5.42
CA ILE A 146 26.79 21.83 -4.82
C ILE A 146 27.49 20.73 -4.01
N SER A 147 27.03 20.49 -2.78
CA SER A 147 27.53 19.44 -1.89
C SER A 147 27.63 18.07 -2.56
N GLU A 148 28.62 17.29 -2.13
CA GLU A 148 28.76 15.89 -2.57
C GLU A 148 27.58 15.04 -2.07
N PRO A 149 27.08 14.12 -2.89
CA PRO A 149 26.05 13.16 -2.49
C PRO A 149 26.57 12.22 -1.39
N PRO A 150 25.73 11.84 -0.40
CA PRO A 150 26.08 10.80 0.56
C PRO A 150 26.28 9.43 -0.12
N ASP A 151 26.93 8.49 0.57
CA ASP A 151 27.12 7.14 0.04
C ASP A 151 25.80 6.39 -0.15
N VAL A 152 25.77 5.48 -1.13
CA VAL A 152 24.63 4.59 -1.37
C VAL A 152 24.52 3.58 -0.23
N GLN A 153 23.29 3.36 0.26
CA GLN A 153 23.03 2.38 1.31
C GLN A 153 23.25 0.97 0.77
N SER A 154 24.00 0.15 1.52
CA SER A 154 24.19 -1.26 1.18
C SER A 154 22.88 -2.03 1.27
N ARG A 155 22.72 -3.02 0.39
CA ARG A 155 21.63 -3.97 0.41
C ARG A 155 22.16 -5.39 0.57
N ARG A 156 21.26 -6.30 0.94
CA ARG A 156 21.60 -7.71 1.12
C ARG A 156 20.51 -8.61 0.55
N ALA A 157 20.91 -9.70 -0.08
CA ALA A 157 20.05 -10.87 -0.27
C ALA A 157 20.21 -11.77 0.96
N TYR A 158 19.18 -11.84 1.82
CA TYR A 158 19.16 -12.81 2.91
C TYR A 158 18.90 -14.22 2.39
N GLU A 159 19.27 -15.22 3.19
CA GLU A 159 18.97 -16.61 2.88
C GLU A 159 17.45 -16.82 2.74
N PRO A 160 17.00 -17.71 1.82
CA PRO A 160 15.59 -18.03 1.69
C PRO A 160 14.98 -18.50 3.00
N LEU A 161 13.82 -17.93 3.32
CA LEU A 161 13.05 -18.26 4.50
C LEU A 161 12.04 -19.36 4.18
N ALA A 162 12.04 -20.44 4.97
CA ALA A 162 10.98 -21.44 4.93
C ALA A 162 9.74 -20.96 5.70
N VAL A 163 8.56 -21.14 5.10
CA VAL A 163 7.28 -20.99 5.78
C VAL A 163 7.07 -22.21 6.68
N THR A 164 6.83 -21.97 7.97
CA THR A 164 6.78 -23.04 8.97
C THR A 164 5.36 -23.37 9.43
N HIS A 165 4.48 -22.38 9.43
CA HIS A 165 3.10 -22.56 9.85
C HIS A 165 2.12 -21.71 9.04
N TYR A 166 0.85 -22.08 9.11
CA TYR A 166 -0.26 -21.31 8.57
C TYR A 166 -1.47 -21.30 9.51
N ILE A 167 -2.37 -20.35 9.29
CA ILE A 167 -3.72 -20.31 9.85
C ILE A 167 -4.67 -19.90 8.73
N SER A 168 -5.76 -20.63 8.53
CA SER A 168 -6.72 -20.29 7.49
C SER A 168 -7.45 -18.99 7.85
N LEU A 169 -7.97 -18.29 6.83
CA LEU A 169 -8.82 -17.13 7.03
C LEU A 169 -9.98 -17.48 7.97
N TRP A 170 -10.60 -18.65 7.77
CA TRP A 170 -11.77 -19.11 8.51
C TRP A 170 -11.49 -19.28 10.01
N GLU A 171 -10.31 -19.81 10.36
CA GLU A 171 -9.86 -19.92 11.75
C GLU A 171 -9.45 -18.56 12.32
N SER A 172 -8.93 -17.66 11.47
CA SER A 172 -8.53 -16.31 11.87
C SER A 172 -9.71 -15.38 12.16
N LEU A 173 -10.94 -15.72 11.75
CA LEU A 173 -12.12 -14.85 11.95
C LEU A 173 -12.40 -14.53 13.42
N GLN A 174 -11.94 -15.35 14.35
CA GLN A 174 -12.02 -15.05 15.79
C GLN A 174 -11.13 -13.88 16.24
N CYS A 175 -10.18 -13.46 15.41
CA CYS A 175 -9.35 -12.27 15.62
C CYS A 175 -10.00 -10.99 15.10
N ALA A 176 -11.07 -11.10 14.30
CA ALA A 176 -11.86 -9.94 13.87
C ALA A 176 -12.67 -9.42 15.06
N GLU A 177 -12.66 -8.10 15.25
CA GLU A 177 -13.18 -7.49 16.48
C GLU A 177 -14.69 -7.64 16.64
N THR A 178 -15.45 -7.74 15.54
CA THR A 178 -16.90 -7.78 15.62
C THR A 178 -17.55 -8.44 14.41
N LEU A 179 -18.57 -9.26 14.70
CA LEU A 179 -19.49 -9.85 13.74
C LEU A 179 -20.68 -8.91 13.53
N PHE A 180 -20.96 -8.52 12.29
CA PHE A 180 -22.08 -7.64 11.98
C PHE A 180 -23.18 -8.40 11.23
N ARG A 181 -24.45 -8.14 11.55
CA ARG A 181 -25.58 -8.76 10.86
C ARG A 181 -26.53 -7.68 10.35
N ALA A 182 -26.96 -7.82 9.10
CA ALA A 182 -27.95 -6.96 8.48
C ALA A 182 -28.75 -7.76 7.44
N ASP A 183 -29.98 -7.33 7.15
CA ASP A 183 -30.75 -7.96 6.07
C ASP A 183 -30.12 -7.68 4.71
N ASP A 184 -29.63 -6.47 4.49
CA ASP A 184 -28.95 -6.05 3.26
C ASP A 184 -27.42 -6.00 3.45
N PRO A 185 -26.62 -6.25 2.39
CA PRO A 185 -25.19 -6.06 2.48
C PRO A 185 -24.86 -4.57 2.65
N VAL A 186 -23.87 -4.28 3.50
CA VAL A 186 -23.44 -2.91 3.81
C VAL A 186 -22.01 -2.71 3.32
N ASN A 187 -21.74 -1.60 2.63
CA ASN A 187 -20.41 -1.24 2.17
C ASN A 187 -19.44 -1.03 3.34
N MET A 188 -18.14 -1.21 3.09
CA MET A 188 -17.15 -1.31 4.16
C MET A 188 -17.06 -0.04 5.03
N GLU A 189 -17.30 1.15 4.46
CA GLU A 189 -17.28 2.42 5.21
C GLU A 189 -18.49 2.60 6.14
N SER A 190 -19.58 1.88 5.90
CA SER A 190 -20.81 1.97 6.70
C SER A 190 -20.92 0.85 7.74
N LEU A 191 -19.93 -0.05 7.82
CA LEU A 191 -19.87 -1.05 8.87
C LEU A 191 -19.71 -0.37 10.24
N PRO A 192 -20.33 -0.87 11.32
CA PRO A 192 -20.10 -0.34 12.67
C PRO A 192 -18.77 -0.86 13.25
N ALA A 193 -17.67 -0.69 12.50
CA ALA A 193 -16.30 -1.01 12.87
C ALA A 193 -15.53 0.26 13.27
N ASN A 194 -14.38 0.10 13.94
CA ASN A 194 -13.48 1.20 14.31
C ASN A 194 -14.21 2.36 15.03
N HIS A 195 -14.90 2.04 16.13
CA HIS A 195 -15.71 3.02 16.88
C HIS A 195 -16.80 3.71 16.04
N ASN A 196 -17.46 2.97 15.16
CA ASN A 196 -18.46 3.46 14.18
C ASN A 196 -17.88 4.42 13.11
N ASN A 197 -16.58 4.35 12.82
CA ASN A 197 -15.98 5.08 11.68
C ASN A 197 -15.95 4.26 10.38
N GLY A 198 -16.42 3.01 10.40
CA GLY A 198 -16.35 2.14 9.23
C GLY A 198 -14.99 1.48 9.08
N GLN A 199 -14.86 0.70 8.03
CA GLN A 199 -13.62 0.06 7.62
C GLN A 199 -12.97 0.83 6.46
N SER A 200 -11.75 1.32 6.66
CA SER A 200 -11.05 2.13 5.65
C SER A 200 -10.33 1.28 4.59
N TYR A 201 -9.67 0.19 4.99
CA TYR A 201 -8.77 -0.60 4.13
C TYR A 201 -8.94 -2.11 4.38
N GLY A 202 -8.24 -2.93 3.58
CA GLY A 202 -8.20 -4.38 3.76
C GLY A 202 -9.30 -5.13 3.01
N TYR A 203 -9.86 -6.14 3.66
CA TYR A 203 -10.87 -7.05 3.13
C TYR A 203 -12.13 -7.03 3.98
N THR A 204 -13.27 -7.34 3.38
CA THR A 204 -14.53 -7.53 4.10
C THR A 204 -15.13 -8.86 3.67
N LEU A 205 -15.43 -9.73 4.63
CA LEU A 205 -16.08 -11.02 4.36
C LEU A 205 -17.60 -10.85 4.55
N TYR A 206 -18.38 -11.18 3.53
CA TYR A 206 -19.84 -11.22 3.56
C TYR A 206 -20.31 -12.66 3.48
N GLN A 207 -21.23 -13.08 4.33
CA GLN A 207 -21.73 -14.45 4.39
C GLN A 207 -23.25 -14.47 4.46
N THR A 208 -23.87 -15.39 3.75
CA THR A 208 -25.31 -15.64 3.80
C THR A 208 -25.58 -17.10 3.49
N ASP A 209 -26.67 -17.63 4.02
CA ASP A 209 -27.09 -19.00 3.72
C ASP A 209 -27.94 -19.04 2.44
N ILE A 210 -27.74 -20.08 1.64
CA ILE A 210 -28.46 -20.34 0.39
C ILE A 210 -29.00 -21.77 0.37
N TYR A 211 -30.15 -21.96 -0.26
CA TYR A 211 -30.85 -23.26 -0.33
C TYR A 211 -30.91 -23.84 -1.76
N SER A 212 -30.46 -23.08 -2.75
CA SER A 212 -30.43 -23.48 -4.16
C SER A 212 -29.07 -23.15 -4.79
N GLY A 213 -28.80 -23.74 -5.95
CA GLY A 213 -27.77 -23.27 -6.88
C GLY A 213 -28.42 -22.42 -7.98
N GLY A 214 -27.59 -21.82 -8.83
CA GLY A 214 -28.05 -20.92 -9.88
C GLY A 214 -26.95 -19.95 -10.33
N ASP A 215 -27.35 -18.91 -11.04
CA ASP A 215 -26.46 -17.83 -11.47
C ASP A 215 -26.37 -16.76 -10.38
N LEU A 216 -25.23 -16.72 -9.67
CA LEU A 216 -24.88 -15.61 -8.79
C LEU A 216 -24.48 -14.43 -9.66
N ASN A 217 -25.11 -13.28 -9.47
CA ASN A 217 -24.86 -12.06 -10.22
C ASN A 217 -24.64 -10.90 -9.27
N SER A 218 -23.47 -10.27 -9.38
CA SER A 218 -23.10 -9.13 -8.55
C SER A 218 -23.72 -7.81 -9.01
N ARG A 219 -24.29 -7.76 -10.22
CA ARG A 219 -24.88 -6.55 -10.80
C ARG A 219 -23.93 -5.35 -10.78
N ASN A 220 -22.61 -5.58 -10.86
CA ASN A 220 -21.59 -4.55 -10.75
C ASN A 220 -21.57 -3.81 -9.38
N HIS A 221 -22.01 -4.49 -8.31
CA HIS A 221 -21.99 -3.97 -6.94
C HIS A 221 -20.78 -4.47 -6.12
N VAL A 222 -19.86 -5.24 -6.71
CA VAL A 222 -18.58 -5.60 -6.08
C VAL A 222 -17.56 -4.49 -6.33
N ARG A 223 -16.95 -3.99 -5.25
CA ARG A 223 -15.90 -2.96 -5.26
C ARG A 223 -14.73 -3.37 -4.34
N ASP A 224 -13.62 -3.90 -4.84
CA ASP A 224 -13.22 -4.00 -6.26
C ASP A 224 -13.24 -5.43 -6.79
N ARG A 225 -12.91 -6.40 -5.94
CA ARG A 225 -12.81 -7.82 -6.33
C ARG A 225 -13.27 -8.71 -5.19
N ALA A 226 -14.06 -9.74 -5.49
CA ALA A 226 -14.56 -10.70 -4.52
C ALA A 226 -14.17 -12.13 -4.89
N LEU A 227 -13.61 -12.87 -3.94
CA LEU A 227 -13.51 -14.33 -4.02
C LEU A 227 -14.83 -14.93 -3.51
N VAL A 228 -15.42 -15.84 -4.29
CA VAL A 228 -16.73 -16.45 -4.00
C VAL A 228 -16.54 -17.88 -3.53
N PHE A 229 -17.07 -18.20 -2.35
CA PHE A 229 -16.96 -19.51 -1.72
C PHE A 229 -18.33 -20.11 -1.41
N ILE A 230 -18.43 -21.42 -1.52
CA ILE A 230 -19.54 -22.23 -0.97
C ILE A 230 -18.94 -23.19 0.04
N ASP A 231 -19.43 -23.15 1.27
CA ASP A 231 -18.94 -24.01 2.37
C ASP A 231 -17.40 -23.98 2.50
N ARG A 232 -16.82 -22.79 2.32
CA ARG A 232 -15.37 -22.49 2.35
C ARG A 232 -14.57 -23.01 1.15
N GLU A 233 -15.21 -23.60 0.16
CA GLU A 233 -14.58 -23.97 -1.12
C GLU A 233 -14.73 -22.86 -2.16
N LEU A 234 -13.65 -22.49 -2.83
CA LEU A 234 -13.65 -21.43 -3.84
C LEU A 234 -14.37 -21.90 -5.12
N ILE A 235 -15.39 -21.15 -5.54
CA ILE A 235 -16.18 -21.44 -6.75
C ILE A 235 -15.90 -20.43 -7.87
N GLY A 236 -15.46 -19.21 -7.54
CA GLY A 236 -15.17 -18.21 -8.57
C GLY A 236 -14.70 -16.87 -8.03
N VAL A 237 -14.57 -15.92 -8.95
CA VAL A 237 -14.14 -14.54 -8.68
C VAL A 237 -15.13 -13.60 -9.35
N LEU A 238 -15.53 -12.56 -8.64
CA LEU A 238 -16.29 -11.43 -9.16
C LEU A 238 -15.41 -10.19 -9.15
N ASP A 239 -15.36 -9.46 -10.25
CA ASP A 239 -14.62 -8.19 -10.38
C ASP A 239 -15.29 -7.31 -11.43
N ASN A 240 -14.62 -6.26 -11.93
CA ASN A 240 -15.19 -5.40 -12.96
C ASN A 240 -15.43 -6.10 -14.32
N ARG A 241 -14.74 -7.19 -14.62
CA ARG A 241 -14.87 -7.96 -15.86
C ARG A 241 -15.84 -9.13 -15.70
N THR A 242 -15.83 -9.77 -14.54
CA THR A 242 -16.65 -10.95 -14.25
C THR A 242 -17.74 -10.62 -13.25
N GLN A 243 -18.96 -10.44 -13.74
CA GLN A 243 -20.12 -10.09 -12.91
C GLN A 243 -20.95 -11.29 -12.43
N LYS A 244 -20.70 -12.48 -12.99
CA LYS A 244 -21.48 -13.70 -12.73
C LYS A 244 -20.59 -14.89 -12.39
N VAL A 245 -21.06 -15.72 -11.46
CA VAL A 245 -20.45 -17.00 -11.09
C VAL A 245 -21.57 -18.05 -10.97
N LYS A 246 -21.36 -19.25 -11.52
CA LYS A 246 -22.33 -20.35 -11.38
C LYS A 246 -22.16 -21.03 -10.03
N ILE A 247 -23.23 -21.10 -9.25
CA ILE A 247 -23.28 -21.85 -8.00
C ILE A 247 -23.85 -23.24 -8.29
N PRO A 248 -23.14 -24.34 -7.95
CA PRO A 248 -23.66 -25.69 -8.12
C PRO A 248 -24.98 -25.89 -7.37
N HIS A 249 -25.90 -26.67 -7.91
CA HIS A 249 -27.13 -27.03 -7.20
C HIS A 249 -26.83 -27.97 -6.02
N SER A 250 -27.50 -27.75 -4.89
CA SER A 250 -27.52 -28.67 -3.74
C SER A 250 -28.93 -28.75 -3.17
N LYS A 251 -29.21 -29.83 -2.45
CA LYS A 251 -30.44 -30.02 -1.66
C LYS A 251 -30.29 -29.60 -0.20
N SER A 252 -29.06 -29.33 0.25
CA SER A 252 -28.76 -28.86 1.59
C SER A 252 -28.62 -27.34 1.63
N GLU A 253 -28.90 -26.77 2.79
CA GLU A 253 -28.43 -25.43 3.15
C GLU A 253 -26.90 -25.38 3.08
N ARG A 254 -26.38 -24.27 2.55
CA ARG A 254 -24.95 -24.02 2.39
C ARG A 254 -24.65 -22.55 2.65
N THR A 255 -23.45 -22.27 3.10
CA THR A 255 -23.02 -20.89 3.35
C THR A 255 -22.31 -20.36 2.11
N LEU A 256 -22.89 -19.33 1.48
CA LEU A 256 -22.23 -18.50 0.49
C LEU A 256 -21.38 -17.45 1.19
N SER A 257 -20.10 -17.36 0.82
CA SER A 257 -19.20 -16.33 1.33
C SER A 257 -18.58 -15.54 0.18
N LEU A 258 -18.52 -14.21 0.32
CA LEU A 258 -17.83 -13.30 -0.58
C LEU A 258 -16.73 -12.57 0.21
N LEU A 259 -15.47 -12.88 -0.06
CA LEU A 259 -14.35 -12.12 0.49
C LEU A 259 -14.01 -10.99 -0.47
N VAL A 260 -14.42 -9.77 -0.13
CA VAL A 260 -14.25 -8.59 -0.98
C VAL A 260 -13.01 -7.81 -0.57
N GLU A 261 -12.13 -7.56 -1.53
CA GLU A 261 -10.93 -6.75 -1.37
C GLU A 261 -11.20 -5.29 -1.79
N ASN A 262 -10.79 -4.36 -0.95
CA ASN A 262 -10.57 -2.97 -1.35
C ASN A 262 -9.16 -2.84 -1.96
N CYS A 263 -9.08 -2.66 -3.28
CA CYS A 263 -7.82 -2.56 -4.02
C CYS A 263 -7.23 -1.13 -4.03
N GLY A 264 -7.93 -0.17 -3.42
CA GLY A 264 -7.56 1.24 -3.43
C GLY A 264 -8.70 2.10 -3.97
N ARG A 265 -8.93 3.24 -3.33
CA ARG A 265 -9.89 4.25 -3.82
C ARG A 265 -9.24 5.05 -4.94
N VAL A 266 -10.02 5.36 -5.98
CA VAL A 266 -9.61 6.32 -7.01
C VAL A 266 -9.26 7.65 -6.32
N ASN A 267 -8.18 8.27 -6.77
CA ASN A 267 -7.60 9.47 -6.16
C ASN A 267 -7.67 10.71 -7.08
N TYR A 268 -8.35 10.60 -8.24
CA TYR A 268 -8.48 11.67 -9.22
C TYR A 268 -9.74 11.50 -10.10
N GLY A 269 -10.28 12.63 -10.55
CA GLY A 269 -11.35 12.67 -11.55
C GLY A 269 -12.76 12.46 -11.00
N PRO A 270 -13.77 12.38 -11.88
CA PRO A 270 -15.19 12.40 -11.49
C PRO A 270 -15.65 11.16 -10.72
N ALA A 271 -14.84 10.10 -10.68
CA ALA A 271 -15.16 8.88 -9.95
C ALA A 271 -14.91 9.00 -8.44
N LEU A 272 -14.30 10.09 -7.96
CA LEU A 272 -13.95 10.32 -6.54
C LEU A 272 -15.13 10.14 -5.58
N ASP A 273 -16.30 10.67 -5.95
CA ASP A 273 -17.50 10.61 -5.10
C ASP A 273 -18.12 9.20 -5.05
N ASN A 274 -17.72 8.30 -5.95
CA ASN A 274 -18.28 6.96 -6.09
C ASN A 274 -17.27 5.87 -5.70
N GLN A 275 -16.55 6.08 -4.59
CA GLN A 275 -15.47 5.20 -4.12
C GLN A 275 -15.79 4.39 -2.86
N HIS A 276 -17.07 4.15 -2.57
CA HIS A 276 -17.46 3.16 -1.57
C HIS A 276 -17.00 1.76 -2.00
N LYS A 277 -16.52 0.98 -1.03
CA LYS A 277 -15.88 -0.32 -1.25
C LYS A 277 -16.61 -1.44 -0.52
N GLY A 278 -16.32 -2.69 -0.84
CA GLY A 278 -17.08 -3.84 -0.40
C GLY A 278 -18.25 -4.16 -1.34
N LEU A 279 -19.40 -4.49 -0.78
CA LEU A 279 -20.65 -4.62 -1.53
C LEU A 279 -21.43 -3.31 -1.45
N VAL A 280 -21.61 -2.63 -2.58
CA VAL A 280 -22.29 -1.32 -2.65
C VAL A 280 -23.77 -1.43 -3.02
N GLY A 281 -24.31 -2.65 -3.02
CA GLY A 281 -25.69 -2.95 -3.38
C GLY A 281 -25.95 -4.45 -3.36
N ASP A 282 -27.19 -4.83 -3.70
CA ASP A 282 -27.64 -6.23 -3.65
C ASP A 282 -26.86 -7.15 -4.59
N ILE A 283 -26.65 -8.38 -4.14
CA ILE A 283 -26.19 -9.51 -4.95
C ILE A 283 -27.37 -10.44 -5.15
N THR A 284 -27.57 -10.96 -6.36
CA THR A 284 -28.73 -11.81 -6.66
C THR A 284 -28.32 -13.23 -7.02
N LEU A 285 -29.11 -14.21 -6.62
CA LEU A 285 -29.05 -15.58 -7.11
C LEU A 285 -30.31 -15.84 -7.96
N ASP A 286 -30.13 -16.17 -9.25
CA ASP A 286 -31.24 -16.31 -10.21
C ASP A 286 -32.21 -15.11 -10.20
N ASN A 287 -31.64 -13.89 -10.16
CA ASN A 287 -32.34 -12.60 -10.08
C ASN A 287 -33.10 -12.33 -8.78
N VAL A 288 -33.02 -13.21 -7.77
CA VAL A 288 -33.56 -12.97 -6.42
C VAL A 288 -32.47 -12.35 -5.55
N PRO A 289 -32.66 -11.16 -4.96
CA PRO A 289 -31.71 -10.57 -4.02
C PRO A 289 -31.47 -11.46 -2.81
N LEU A 290 -30.19 -11.71 -2.50
CA LEU A 290 -29.78 -12.37 -1.28
C LEU A 290 -29.92 -11.42 -0.10
N LYS A 291 -30.24 -11.97 1.08
CA LYS A 291 -30.52 -11.22 2.31
C LYS A 291 -29.93 -11.94 3.52
N LYS A 292 -29.94 -11.29 4.69
CA LYS A 292 -29.45 -11.79 5.98
C LYS A 292 -27.94 -12.02 5.98
N PHE A 293 -27.21 -10.99 5.60
CA PHE A 293 -25.76 -11.01 5.58
C PHE A 293 -25.16 -10.95 6.98
N THR A 294 -24.18 -11.81 7.21
CA THR A 294 -23.20 -11.72 8.27
C THR A 294 -21.89 -11.17 7.69
N MET A 295 -21.30 -10.14 8.30
CA MET A 295 -20.16 -9.41 7.77
C MET A 295 -19.02 -9.34 8.78
N HIS A 296 -17.78 -9.55 8.31
CA HIS A 296 -16.56 -9.41 9.12
C HIS A 296 -15.64 -8.34 8.53
N CYS A 297 -15.20 -7.42 9.39
CA CYS A 297 -14.15 -6.46 9.11
C CYS A 297 -12.78 -7.14 9.21
N LEU A 298 -12.00 -7.11 8.12
CA LEU A 298 -10.61 -7.60 8.07
C LEU A 298 -9.72 -6.46 7.58
N ASP A 299 -9.53 -5.46 8.43
CA ASP A 299 -8.81 -4.23 8.10
C ASP A 299 -7.31 -4.41 7.87
N MET A 300 -6.77 -5.56 8.28
CA MET A 300 -5.36 -5.91 8.20
C MET A 300 -4.45 -4.91 8.95
N LYS A 301 -4.97 -4.25 9.99
CA LYS A 301 -4.17 -3.40 10.89
C LYS A 301 -3.19 -4.24 11.70
N THR A 302 -2.11 -3.62 12.19
CA THR A 302 -1.15 -4.26 13.09
C THR A 302 -1.80 -4.86 14.33
N SER A 303 -2.88 -4.26 14.85
CA SER A 303 -3.66 -4.84 15.96
C SER A 303 -4.27 -6.21 15.61
N PHE A 304 -4.81 -6.36 14.40
CA PHE A 304 -5.33 -7.64 13.91
C PHE A 304 -4.21 -8.68 13.77
N ILE A 305 -3.07 -8.30 13.19
CA ILE A 305 -1.92 -9.20 13.02
C ILE A 305 -1.34 -9.62 14.38
N ASN A 306 -1.24 -8.71 15.35
CA ASN A 306 -0.79 -9.04 16.70
C ASN A 306 -1.74 -10.02 17.40
N ARG A 307 -3.07 -9.87 17.23
CA ARG A 307 -4.03 -10.87 17.74
C ARG A 307 -3.87 -12.23 17.06
N LEU A 308 -3.57 -12.24 15.77
CA LEU A 308 -3.33 -13.47 15.00
C LEU A 308 -2.13 -14.26 15.53
N GLN A 309 -1.07 -13.58 15.97
CA GLN A 309 0.12 -14.23 16.55
C GLN A 309 -0.21 -15.09 17.78
N SER A 310 -1.19 -14.68 18.58
CA SER A 310 -1.63 -15.42 19.78
C SER A 310 -2.46 -16.67 19.49
N GLN A 311 -2.87 -16.89 18.24
CA GLN A 311 -3.69 -18.02 17.85
C GLN A 311 -2.90 -19.31 17.72
N LYS A 312 -3.63 -20.43 17.63
CA LYS A 312 -3.02 -21.72 17.32
C LYS A 312 -2.75 -21.81 15.81
N TRP A 313 -1.47 -21.84 15.46
CA TRP A 313 -1.03 -22.04 14.08
C TRP A 313 -0.79 -23.52 13.78
N THR A 314 -1.09 -23.93 12.55
CA THR A 314 -0.90 -25.29 12.05
C THR A 314 0.43 -25.39 11.31
N SER A 315 1.24 -26.41 11.59
CA SER A 315 2.52 -26.62 10.91
C SER A 315 2.31 -26.97 9.43
N VAL A 316 3.21 -26.50 8.57
CA VAL A 316 3.21 -26.83 7.14
C VAL A 316 3.47 -28.33 6.97
N GLY A 317 2.50 -29.05 6.39
CA GLY A 317 2.49 -30.52 6.28
C GLY A 317 1.11 -31.06 5.95
N THR A 318 0.07 -30.35 6.37
CA THR A 318 -1.30 -30.49 5.88
C THR A 318 -1.57 -29.50 4.75
N LYS A 319 -2.43 -29.87 3.79
CA LYS A 319 -2.84 -28.96 2.70
C LYS A 319 -3.64 -27.78 3.29
N PRO A 320 -3.17 -26.53 3.14
CA PRO A 320 -3.87 -25.38 3.70
C PRO A 320 -5.19 -25.13 2.96
N THR A 321 -6.19 -24.68 3.71
CA THR A 321 -7.42 -24.12 3.16
C THR A 321 -7.22 -22.64 2.94
N TYR A 322 -7.41 -22.18 1.70
CA TYR A 322 -7.25 -20.78 1.32
C TYR A 322 -8.56 -19.98 1.50
N PRO A 323 -8.47 -18.65 1.66
CA PRO A 323 -7.26 -17.85 1.91
C PRO A 323 -6.62 -18.17 3.27
N ALA A 324 -5.33 -17.88 3.43
CA ALA A 324 -4.61 -18.20 4.67
C ALA A 324 -3.47 -17.22 4.94
N PHE A 325 -3.10 -17.11 6.22
CA PHE A 325 -1.88 -16.45 6.65
C PHE A 325 -0.79 -17.50 6.83
N PHE A 326 0.40 -17.20 6.33
CA PHE A 326 1.58 -18.05 6.38
C PHE A 326 2.68 -17.32 7.14
N ARG A 327 3.42 -18.00 8.03
CA ARG A 327 4.48 -17.38 8.83
C ARG A 327 5.83 -18.07 8.70
N GLY A 328 6.90 -17.29 8.80
CA GLY A 328 8.28 -17.74 8.95
C GLY A 328 9.10 -16.78 9.81
N SER A 329 10.25 -17.23 10.32
CA SER A 329 11.21 -16.40 11.06
C SER A 329 12.50 -16.21 10.26
N LEU A 330 12.82 -14.95 9.92
CA LEU A 330 14.09 -14.55 9.32
C LEU A 330 15.07 -14.14 10.42
N VAL A 331 16.19 -14.84 10.54
CA VAL A 331 17.27 -14.46 11.46
C VAL A 331 18.21 -13.48 10.77
N VAL A 332 18.39 -12.30 11.38
CA VAL A 332 19.21 -11.20 10.85
C VAL A 332 20.32 -10.87 11.85
N ASP A 333 21.56 -10.84 11.40
CA ASP A 333 22.70 -10.36 12.16
C ASP A 333 22.70 -8.81 12.22
N GLN A 334 22.76 -8.16 11.06
CA GLN A 334 22.78 -6.73 10.88
C GLN A 334 21.62 -6.30 9.96
N PRO A 335 20.62 -5.57 10.48
CA PRO A 335 19.51 -5.04 9.69
C PRO A 335 20.00 -4.21 8.51
N THR A 336 19.73 -4.73 7.32
CA THR A 336 20.14 -4.17 6.02
C THR A 336 18.98 -4.24 5.05
N ASP A 337 18.85 -3.23 4.19
CA ASP A 337 17.82 -3.17 3.15
C ASP A 337 17.83 -4.41 2.24
N THR A 338 16.66 -4.85 1.81
CA THR A 338 16.50 -5.99 0.91
C THR A 338 15.24 -5.88 0.08
N PHE A 339 15.07 -6.76 -0.90
CA PHE A 339 13.84 -6.92 -1.67
C PHE A 339 13.25 -8.31 -1.42
N LEU A 340 12.04 -8.36 -0.86
CA LEU A 340 11.31 -9.59 -0.60
C LEU A 340 10.62 -10.07 -1.88
N LYS A 341 10.93 -11.29 -2.32
CA LYS A 341 10.39 -11.97 -3.50
C LYS A 341 9.49 -13.14 -3.10
N LEU A 342 8.36 -13.25 -3.79
CA LEU A 342 7.36 -14.31 -3.58
C LEU A 342 7.12 -15.10 -4.87
N PRO A 343 8.14 -15.83 -5.40
CA PRO A 343 7.97 -16.65 -6.59
C PRO A 343 6.99 -17.79 -6.32
N ASN A 344 6.10 -18.08 -7.28
CA ASN A 344 5.06 -19.11 -7.20
C ASN A 344 3.93 -18.87 -6.19
N TRP A 345 3.93 -17.74 -5.50
CA TRP A 345 2.76 -17.22 -4.79
C TRP A 345 1.79 -16.56 -5.79
N SER A 346 0.54 -16.32 -5.39
CA SER A 346 -0.44 -15.66 -6.26
C SER A 346 -0.66 -14.20 -5.90
N LYS A 347 -1.38 -13.91 -4.83
CA LYS A 347 -1.82 -12.55 -4.52
C LYS A 347 -2.11 -12.42 -3.04
N GLY A 348 -1.65 -11.32 -2.47
CA GLY A 348 -1.73 -11.18 -1.03
C GLY A 348 -1.09 -9.91 -0.48
N VAL A 349 -0.82 -9.95 0.82
CA VAL A 349 -0.24 -8.86 1.61
C VAL A 349 0.86 -9.42 2.50
N VAL A 350 1.98 -8.72 2.59
CA VAL A 350 3.12 -9.10 3.43
C VAL A 350 3.21 -8.22 4.66
N PHE A 351 3.51 -8.82 5.80
CA PHE A 351 3.77 -8.14 7.05
C PHE A 351 5.16 -8.55 7.58
N VAL A 352 5.92 -7.58 8.08
CA VAL A 352 7.22 -7.81 8.72
C VAL A 352 7.17 -7.22 10.11
N ASN A 353 7.39 -8.04 11.13
CA ASN A 353 7.30 -7.63 12.54
C ASN A 353 5.97 -6.91 12.87
N GLY A 354 4.86 -7.38 12.28
CA GLY A 354 3.52 -6.78 12.44
C GLY A 354 3.23 -5.54 11.59
N GLN A 355 4.22 -5.00 10.87
CA GLN A 355 4.04 -3.85 9.98
C GLN A 355 3.68 -4.29 8.57
N ASN A 356 2.70 -3.64 7.94
CA ASN A 356 2.25 -3.98 6.59
C ASN A 356 3.24 -3.44 5.53
N LEU A 357 3.93 -4.35 4.84
CA LEU A 357 4.89 -4.04 3.77
C LEU A 357 4.21 -3.68 2.46
N GLY A 358 2.98 -4.15 2.26
CA GLY A 358 2.20 -3.88 1.06
C GLY A 358 1.76 -5.16 0.34
N ARG A 359 1.18 -4.94 -0.83
CA ARG A 359 0.53 -5.98 -1.64
C ARG A 359 1.52 -6.60 -2.61
N HIS A 360 1.43 -7.91 -2.80
CA HIS A 360 2.09 -8.60 -3.90
C HIS A 360 1.04 -9.22 -4.84
N TRP A 361 1.38 -9.28 -6.13
CA TRP A 361 0.56 -9.97 -7.11
C TRP A 361 1.44 -10.55 -8.22
N SER A 362 1.31 -11.86 -8.46
CA SER A 362 2.07 -12.62 -9.45
C SER A 362 1.94 -12.10 -10.88
N VAL A 363 0.88 -11.34 -11.19
CA VAL A 363 0.68 -10.69 -12.49
C VAL A 363 1.81 -9.70 -12.81
N GLY A 364 2.37 -9.03 -11.79
CA GLY A 364 3.40 -7.99 -11.98
C GLY A 364 2.82 -6.62 -12.40
N PRO A 365 3.65 -5.68 -12.89
CA PRO A 365 5.07 -5.86 -13.25
C PRO A 365 6.01 -5.99 -12.04
N GLN A 366 5.64 -5.44 -10.88
CA GLN A 366 6.40 -5.56 -9.64
C GLN A 366 6.52 -7.04 -9.21
N LYS A 367 7.75 -7.52 -9.01
CA LYS A 367 8.04 -8.90 -8.57
C LYS A 367 8.66 -9.01 -7.18
N ALA A 368 9.00 -7.87 -6.57
CA ALA A 368 9.54 -7.81 -5.22
C ALA A 368 9.01 -6.59 -4.46
N LEU A 369 8.98 -6.68 -3.14
CA LEU A 369 8.65 -5.60 -2.22
C LEU A 369 9.92 -5.10 -1.56
N TYR A 370 10.18 -3.79 -1.61
CA TYR A 370 11.29 -3.20 -0.87
C TYR A 370 11.03 -3.33 0.63
N LEU A 371 11.98 -3.93 1.34
CA LEU A 371 11.98 -4.08 2.79
C LEU A 371 13.13 -3.24 3.38
N PRO A 372 12.80 -2.11 4.01
CA PRO A 372 13.79 -1.27 4.67
C PRO A 372 14.45 -1.98 5.85
N GLY A 373 15.77 -1.87 5.97
CA GLY A 373 16.56 -2.33 7.11
C GLY A 373 16.01 -1.87 8.46
N PRO A 374 15.55 -0.61 8.64
CA PRO A 374 14.94 -0.13 9.87
C PRO A 374 13.69 -0.90 10.33
N TRP A 375 13.03 -1.65 9.44
CA TRP A 375 11.89 -2.50 9.79
C TRP A 375 12.31 -3.90 10.26
N LEU A 376 13.58 -4.24 10.08
CA LEU A 376 14.23 -5.42 10.61
C LEU A 376 14.91 -5.13 11.95
N ARG A 377 15.13 -6.19 12.72
CA ARG A 377 15.82 -6.19 14.01
C ARG A 377 16.96 -7.21 13.96
N SER A 378 18.00 -7.01 14.77
CA SER A 378 18.99 -8.06 14.98
C SER A 378 18.32 -9.23 15.74
N GLY A 379 18.59 -10.47 15.33
CA GLY A 379 17.91 -11.68 15.79
C GLY A 379 16.72 -12.06 14.90
N ASP A 380 15.70 -12.63 15.52
CA ASP A 380 14.50 -13.13 14.84
C ASP A 380 13.59 -12.00 14.35
N ASN A 381 13.13 -12.13 13.10
CA ASN A 381 12.15 -11.26 12.46
C ASN A 381 11.00 -12.10 11.94
N GLU A 382 9.78 -11.77 12.37
CA GLU A 382 8.60 -12.47 11.88
C GLU A 382 8.18 -11.91 10.52
N ILE A 383 7.96 -12.82 9.56
CA ILE A 383 7.36 -12.49 8.28
C ILE A 383 6.05 -13.27 8.16
N VAL A 384 4.95 -12.54 7.99
CA VAL A 384 3.62 -13.09 7.75
C VAL A 384 3.14 -12.71 6.36
N VAL A 385 2.64 -13.67 5.60
CA VAL A 385 2.06 -13.44 4.26
C VAL A 385 0.61 -13.89 4.29
N PHE A 386 -0.32 -12.96 4.07
CA PHE A 386 -1.70 -13.31 3.74
C PHE A 386 -1.78 -13.64 2.26
N GLU A 387 -2.22 -14.84 1.90
CA GLU A 387 -2.30 -15.31 0.52
C GLU A 387 -3.70 -15.84 0.19
N GLU A 388 -4.20 -15.43 -0.97
CA GLU A 388 -5.57 -15.64 -1.41
C GLU A 388 -5.83 -17.02 -2.01
N LEU A 389 -4.90 -17.56 -2.82
CA LEU A 389 -5.18 -18.74 -3.65
C LEU A 389 -4.09 -19.81 -3.61
N LYS A 390 -2.83 -19.40 -3.56
CA LYS A 390 -1.68 -20.31 -3.68
C LYS A 390 -0.45 -19.72 -3.02
N ALA A 391 0.10 -20.43 -2.04
CA ALA A 391 1.39 -20.12 -1.42
C ALA A 391 2.49 -21.07 -1.91
N ALA A 392 3.73 -20.61 -1.85
CA ALA A 392 4.91 -21.46 -1.93
C ALA A 392 5.44 -21.77 -0.52
N GLU A 393 6.39 -22.71 -0.43
CA GLU A 393 7.00 -23.11 0.84
C GLU A 393 8.09 -22.14 1.30
N THR A 394 8.59 -21.28 0.41
CA THR A 394 9.70 -20.38 0.67
C THR A 394 9.41 -18.93 0.26
N ILE A 395 10.04 -18.02 1.01
CA ILE A 395 10.13 -16.58 0.73
C ILE A 395 11.59 -16.29 0.39
N HIS A 396 11.83 -15.52 -0.67
CA HIS A 396 13.17 -15.25 -1.17
C HIS A 396 13.52 -13.78 -0.96
N PHE A 397 14.81 -13.47 -0.95
CA PHE A 397 15.32 -12.11 -0.83
C PHE A 397 16.31 -11.82 -1.94
N ALA A 398 16.40 -10.55 -2.33
CA ALA A 398 17.33 -10.08 -3.34
C ALA A 398 17.94 -8.76 -2.94
N GLU A 399 19.16 -8.52 -3.41
CA GLU A 399 19.87 -7.26 -3.20
C GLU A 399 19.33 -6.14 -4.10
N ASN A 400 18.86 -6.48 -5.31
CA ASN A 400 18.42 -5.51 -6.30
C ASN A 400 17.00 -5.83 -6.81
N LEU A 401 16.27 -4.77 -7.16
CA LEU A 401 14.92 -4.88 -7.70
C LEU A 401 14.96 -5.30 -9.17
N GLU A 402 14.20 -6.34 -9.51
CA GLU A 402 13.89 -6.71 -10.89
C GLU A 402 12.58 -6.04 -11.30
N TYR A 403 12.64 -4.93 -12.04
CA TYR A 403 11.47 -4.15 -12.48
C TYR A 403 10.56 -4.85 -13.51
N GLY A 404 10.82 -6.13 -13.83
CA GLY A 404 10.14 -6.81 -14.93
C GLY A 404 10.42 -6.15 -16.28
N LYS A 405 9.57 -6.36 -17.29
CA LYS A 405 9.69 -5.64 -18.57
C LYS A 405 9.31 -4.18 -18.38
N THR A 406 10.28 -3.28 -18.50
CA THR A 406 10.07 -1.83 -18.52
C THR A 406 9.28 -1.45 -19.77
N VAL A 407 8.30 -0.55 -19.61
CA VAL A 407 7.59 0.07 -20.74
C VAL A 407 8.27 1.39 -21.03
N ASP A 408 8.64 1.63 -22.29
CA ASP A 408 9.19 2.90 -22.72
C ASP A 408 8.09 3.96 -22.75
N VAL A 409 8.01 4.77 -21.68
CA VAL A 409 7.05 5.87 -21.52
C VAL A 409 7.26 6.99 -22.55
N SER A 410 8.45 7.10 -23.17
CA SER A 410 8.69 8.11 -24.22
C SER A 410 7.88 7.87 -25.49
N THR A 411 7.38 6.64 -25.69
CA THR A 411 6.49 6.29 -26.81
C THR A 411 5.01 6.54 -26.49
N GLN A 412 4.67 7.01 -25.28
CA GLN A 412 3.31 7.31 -24.86
C GLN A 412 3.05 8.82 -24.88
N LEU A 413 1.88 9.22 -25.39
CA LEU A 413 1.53 10.61 -25.75
C LEU A 413 1.50 11.63 -24.58
N PHE A 414 1.80 11.24 -23.34
CA PHE A 414 1.69 12.08 -22.16
C PHE A 414 2.85 11.87 -21.18
N CYS A 415 4.08 12.15 -21.64
CA CYS A 415 5.19 12.44 -20.74
C CYS A 415 5.20 13.94 -20.44
N THR A 416 4.66 14.34 -19.29
CA THR A 416 5.04 15.61 -18.66
C THR A 416 6.06 15.28 -17.58
N LEU A 417 7.30 15.72 -17.79
CA LEU A 417 8.32 15.77 -16.74
C LEU A 417 7.78 16.60 -15.58
N ILE A 418 7.74 16.00 -14.38
CA ILE A 418 7.57 16.69 -13.10
C ILE A 418 8.85 16.49 -12.32
#